data_AF-A0A969YTF4-F1
#
_entry.id   AF-A0A969YTF4-F1
#
_cell.length_a   1.000
_cell.length_b   1.000
_cell.length_c   1.000
_cell.angle_alpha   90.00
_cell.angle_beta   90.00
_cell.angle_gamma   90.00
#
_symmetry.space_group_name_H-M   'P 1'
#
loop_
_entity.id
_entity.type
_entity.pdbx_description
1 polymer ?
#
loop_
_entity_poly.entity_id
_entity_poly.type
_entity_poly.pdbx_seq_one_letter_code
_entity_poly.pdbx_strand_id
1 'polypeptide(L)'
;MYFENLPRRNSEAYAQAYSNYYRDMADAGALLFGDLPFEQRFPVKVRFTPLRHPQGKGKPMIAEEVEFSYLSQFLYMDFYRGLIAGNMPRRCHNCGRYFLLNKGYDACYCNNVAPGETGKTCRKIGAHKKEARKEGKTPARLEYDKVYNRLKTRRARGKLSVDEWNAAVALALEYKDKAEAGKISDSELKEIYDKM
;
A
#
# COMPACT_ATOMS: atom_id res chain seq x y z
N MET A 1 -3.43 -13.38 -0.27
CA MET A 1 -4.18 -12.69 0.81
C MET A 1 -4.95 -11.51 0.20
N TYR A 2 -6.25 -11.35 0.46
CA TYR A 2 -7.12 -10.35 -0.22
C TYR A 2 -6.62 -8.90 -0.14
N PHE A 3 -5.94 -8.54 0.94
CA PHE A 3 -5.48 -7.17 1.19
C PHE A 3 -4.02 -6.90 0.81
N GLU A 4 -3.25 -7.90 0.35
CA GLU A 4 -1.82 -7.72 0.08
C GLU A 4 -1.55 -7.06 -1.28
N ASN A 5 -2.28 -7.44 -2.34
CA ASN A 5 -1.99 -7.04 -3.71
C ASN A 5 -3.02 -6.04 -4.26
N LEU A 6 -3.29 -4.98 -3.50
CA LEU A 6 -4.24 -3.96 -3.93
C LEU A 6 -3.57 -2.87 -4.76
N PRO A 7 -4.24 -2.37 -5.82
CA PRO A 7 -3.72 -1.29 -6.65
C PRO A 7 -3.65 0.05 -5.91
N ARG A 8 -4.49 0.22 -4.88
CA ARG A 8 -4.55 1.39 -4.00
C ARG A 8 -4.76 0.96 -2.56
N ARG A 9 -4.36 1.83 -1.64
CA ARG A 9 -4.50 1.63 -0.19
C ARG A 9 -5.48 2.66 0.35
N ASN A 10 -6.76 2.45 0.12
CA ASN A 10 -7.83 3.35 0.57
C ASN A 10 -9.08 2.55 0.92
N SER A 11 -10.06 3.20 1.55
CA SER A 11 -11.31 2.57 1.98
C SER A 11 -12.03 1.86 0.83
N GLU A 12 -12.08 2.47 -0.36
CA GLU A 12 -12.68 1.88 -1.55
C GLU A 12 -12.00 0.56 -1.96
N ALA A 13 -10.67 0.54 -2.08
CA ALA A 13 -9.94 -0.67 -2.43
C ALA A 13 -10.08 -1.76 -1.35
N TYR A 14 -10.17 -1.38 -0.07
CA TYR A 14 -10.40 -2.32 1.02
C TYR A 14 -11.83 -2.88 0.99
N ALA A 15 -12.83 -2.07 0.68
CA ALA A 15 -14.21 -2.51 0.52
C ALA A 15 -14.33 -3.52 -0.63
N GLN A 16 -13.67 -3.27 -1.77
CA GLN A 16 -13.63 -4.22 -2.88
C GLN A 16 -12.95 -5.54 -2.49
N ALA A 17 -11.82 -5.46 -1.78
CA ALA A 17 -11.11 -6.64 -1.29
C ALA A 17 -11.97 -7.47 -0.33
N TYR A 18 -12.70 -6.79 0.58
CA TYR A 18 -13.63 -7.43 1.50
C TYR A 18 -14.82 -8.06 0.78
N SER A 19 -15.37 -7.41 -0.25
CA SER A 19 -16.44 -7.97 -1.09
C SER A 19 -16.01 -9.28 -1.76
N ASN A 20 -14.79 -9.33 -2.29
CA ASN A 20 -14.23 -10.55 -2.89
C ASN A 20 -14.06 -11.65 -1.84
N TYR A 21 -13.48 -11.32 -0.68
CA TYR A 21 -13.35 -12.26 0.43
C TYR A 21 -14.70 -12.84 0.87
N TYR A 22 -15.71 -11.97 1.05
CA TYR A 22 -17.03 -12.38 1.51
C TYR A 22 -17.68 -13.34 0.52
N ARG A 23 -17.58 -13.06 -0.79
CA ARG A 23 -18.09 -13.93 -1.85
C ARG A 23 -17.41 -15.30 -1.83
N ASP A 24 -16.09 -15.32 -1.83
CA ASP A 24 -15.32 -16.57 -1.84
C ASP A 24 -15.64 -17.44 -0.60
N MET A 25 -15.84 -16.81 0.56
CA MET A 25 -16.23 -17.52 1.78
C MET A 25 -17.67 -18.04 1.74
N ALA A 26 -18.59 -17.27 1.16
CA ALA A 26 -19.98 -17.71 0.96
C ALA A 26 -20.04 -18.91 0.01
N ASP A 27 -19.34 -18.84 -1.13
CA ASP A 27 -19.28 -19.92 -2.12
C ASP A 27 -18.62 -21.18 -1.54
N ALA A 28 -17.51 -21.02 -0.81
CA ALA A 28 -16.85 -22.15 -0.13
C ALA A 28 -17.72 -22.75 0.98
N GLY A 29 -18.45 -21.91 1.72
CA GLY A 29 -19.40 -22.34 2.74
C GLY A 29 -20.50 -23.23 2.17
N ALA A 30 -21.12 -22.78 1.07
CA ALA A 30 -22.13 -23.53 0.34
C ALA A 30 -21.62 -24.91 -0.11
N LEU A 31 -20.38 -24.98 -0.60
CA LEU A 31 -19.75 -26.22 -1.05
C LEU A 31 -19.43 -27.19 0.10
N LEU A 32 -18.90 -26.69 1.22
CA LEU A 32 -18.32 -27.52 2.29
C LEU A 32 -19.31 -27.88 3.39
N PHE A 33 -20.28 -27.00 3.67
CA PHE A 33 -21.18 -27.11 4.82
C PHE A 33 -22.67 -27.09 4.41
N GLY A 34 -22.97 -27.15 3.11
CA GLY A 34 -24.32 -26.99 2.56
C GLY A 34 -24.79 -25.53 2.59
N ASP A 35 -26.08 -25.28 2.38
CA ASP A 35 -26.69 -23.94 2.26
C ASP A 35 -26.69 -23.08 3.56
N LEU A 36 -25.77 -23.34 4.50
CA LEU A 36 -25.57 -22.48 5.66
C LEU A 36 -24.97 -21.13 5.21
N PRO A 37 -25.66 -20.00 5.43
CA PRO A 37 -25.16 -18.71 5.00
C PRO A 37 -23.91 -18.35 5.81
N PHE A 38 -22.83 -18.02 5.11
CA PHE A 38 -21.68 -17.39 5.74
C PHE A 38 -22.09 -16.03 6.32
N GLU A 39 -22.03 -15.90 7.65
CA GLU A 39 -22.37 -14.68 8.36
C GLU A 39 -21.24 -14.27 9.31
N GLN A 40 -20.93 -12.97 9.33
CA GLN A 40 -20.01 -12.35 10.29
C GLN A 40 -20.77 -11.32 11.13
N ARG A 41 -21.71 -11.80 11.95
CA ARG A 41 -22.45 -10.98 12.90
C ARG A 41 -22.30 -11.50 14.32
N PHE A 42 -22.36 -10.59 15.27
CA PHE A 42 -22.34 -10.91 16.69
C PHE A 42 -23.11 -9.83 17.45
N PRO A 43 -23.77 -10.19 18.57
CA PRO A 43 -24.45 -9.21 19.40
C PRO A 43 -23.42 -8.31 20.10
N VAL A 44 -23.75 -7.03 20.20
CA VAL A 44 -23.00 -6.04 20.99
C VAL A 44 -23.98 -5.22 21.80
N LYS A 45 -23.57 -4.74 22.97
CA LYS A 45 -24.32 -3.70 23.70
C LYS A 45 -23.67 -2.37 23.46
N VAL A 46 -24.46 -1.36 23.12
CA VAL A 46 -23.99 0.00 22.89
C VAL A 46 -24.61 0.92 23.94
N ARG A 47 -23.79 1.80 24.52
CA ARG A 47 -24.19 2.82 25.49
C ARG A 47 -23.63 4.17 25.05
N PHE A 48 -24.39 5.24 25.26
CA PHE A 48 -23.92 6.60 25.04
C PHE A 48 -23.64 7.27 26.38
N THR A 49 -22.38 7.58 26.64
CA THR A 49 -21.92 8.09 27.94
C THR A 49 -21.28 9.48 27.75
N PRO A 50 -21.59 10.48 28.61
CA PRO A 50 -20.89 11.75 28.57
C PRO A 50 -19.45 11.60 29.08
N LEU A 51 -18.48 12.03 28.29
CA LEU A 51 -17.05 12.09 28.65
C LEU A 51 -16.53 13.52 28.58
N ARG A 52 -15.37 13.77 29.20
CA ARG A 52 -14.63 15.03 29.05
C ARG A 52 -13.63 14.88 27.92
N HIS A 53 -13.65 15.80 26.95
CA HIS A 53 -12.76 15.73 25.79
C HIS A 53 -11.28 15.82 26.23
N PRO A 54 -10.45 14.79 25.98
CA PRO A 54 -9.08 14.73 26.50
C PRO A 54 -8.21 15.90 26.00
N GLN A 55 -8.42 16.34 24.76
CA GLN A 55 -7.66 17.41 24.11
C GLN A 55 -8.42 18.75 24.07
N GLY A 56 -9.61 18.82 24.70
CA GLY A 56 -10.61 19.87 24.47
C GLY A 56 -10.85 20.74 25.69
N LYS A 57 -9.86 20.85 26.59
CA LYS A 57 -9.96 21.57 27.88
C LYS A 57 -11.16 21.11 28.74
N GLY A 58 -11.49 19.83 28.71
CA GLY A 58 -12.55 19.27 29.56
C GLY A 58 -13.99 19.54 29.13
N LYS A 59 -14.22 20.08 27.92
CA LYS A 59 -15.58 20.22 27.36
C LYS A 59 -16.30 18.86 27.32
N PRO A 60 -17.60 18.80 27.65
CA PRO A 60 -18.37 17.56 27.58
C PRO A 60 -18.49 17.10 26.11
N MET A 61 -18.41 15.79 25.91
CA MET A 61 -18.66 15.12 24.63
C MET A 61 -19.47 13.85 24.88
N ILE A 62 -20.27 13.43 23.90
CA ILE A 62 -20.94 12.14 23.93
C ILE A 62 -19.98 11.10 23.34
N ALA A 63 -19.79 9.99 24.03
CA ALA A 63 -19.01 8.86 23.56
C ALA A 63 -19.88 7.61 23.40
N GLU A 64 -19.59 6.83 22.36
CA GLU A 64 -20.15 5.51 22.15
C GLU A 64 -19.27 4.48 22.88
N GLU A 65 -19.86 3.77 23.83
CA GLU A 65 -19.25 2.67 24.56
C GLU A 65 -19.85 1.35 24.05
N VAL A 66 -18.99 0.42 23.62
CA VAL A 66 -19.42 -0.87 23.04
C VAL A 66 -18.86 -2.01 23.88
N GLU A 67 -19.74 -2.86 24.39
CA GLU A 67 -19.41 -4.05 25.17
C GLU A 67 -19.45 -5.31 24.29
N PHE A 68 -18.38 -6.11 24.33
CA PHE A 68 -18.23 -7.36 23.61
C PHE A 68 -18.17 -8.54 24.58
N SER A 69 -18.78 -9.66 24.21
CA SER A 69 -18.67 -10.89 24.99
C SER A 69 -17.35 -11.61 24.79
N TYR A 70 -16.69 -11.39 23.64
CA TYR A 70 -15.42 -12.02 23.29
C TYR A 70 -14.44 -11.03 22.69
N LEU A 71 -13.15 -11.24 22.97
CA LEU A 71 -12.07 -10.45 22.39
C LEU A 71 -12.07 -10.49 20.85
N SER A 72 -12.42 -11.64 20.25
CA SER A 72 -12.49 -11.79 18.79
C SER A 72 -13.49 -10.84 18.15
N GLN A 73 -14.65 -10.60 18.77
CA GLN A 73 -15.67 -9.68 18.28
C GLN A 73 -15.16 -8.24 18.26
N PHE A 74 -14.46 -7.83 19.31
CA PHE A 74 -13.76 -6.54 19.35
C PHE A 74 -12.74 -6.43 18.22
N LEU A 75 -11.90 -7.46 18.02
CA LEU A 75 -10.88 -7.46 16.97
C LEU A 75 -11.49 -7.39 15.56
N TYR A 76 -12.58 -8.11 15.30
CA TYR A 76 -13.30 -8.01 14.02
C TYR A 76 -13.86 -6.60 13.81
N MET A 77 -14.55 -6.05 14.82
CA MET A 77 -15.12 -4.72 14.71
C MET A 77 -14.05 -3.65 14.50
N ASP A 78 -12.97 -3.67 15.28
CA ASP A 78 -11.85 -2.71 15.16
C ASP A 78 -11.18 -2.81 13.79
N PHE A 79 -10.92 -4.04 13.32
CA PHE A 79 -10.36 -4.27 11.99
C PHE A 79 -11.24 -3.68 10.88
N TYR A 80 -12.53 -4.02 10.85
CA TYR A 80 -13.43 -3.55 9.79
C TYR A 80 -13.73 -2.05 9.87
N ARG A 81 -13.87 -1.47 11.07
CA ARG A 81 -13.94 -0.01 11.25
C ARG A 81 -12.66 0.66 10.77
N GLY A 82 -11.50 0.03 11.00
CA GLY A 82 -10.21 0.44 10.44
C GLY A 82 -10.24 0.49 8.91
N LEU A 83 -10.72 -0.58 8.25
CA LEU A 83 -10.84 -0.62 6.79
C LEU A 83 -11.75 0.48 6.25
N ILE A 84 -12.90 0.70 6.91
CA ILE A 84 -13.85 1.78 6.57
C ILE A 84 -13.16 3.15 6.66
N ALA A 85 -12.35 3.36 7.69
CA ALA A 85 -11.56 4.59 7.87
C ALA A 85 -10.33 4.68 6.94
N GLY A 86 -10.08 3.69 6.08
CA GLY A 86 -8.93 3.65 5.17
C GLY A 86 -7.61 3.28 5.86
N ASN A 87 -7.68 2.61 7.00
CA ASN A 87 -6.53 2.10 7.73
C ASN A 87 -6.44 0.58 7.57
N MET A 88 -5.22 0.04 7.44
CA MET A 88 -5.00 -1.40 7.24
C MET A 88 -3.68 -1.85 7.87
N PRO A 89 -3.67 -2.95 8.65
CA PRO A 89 -2.45 -3.63 9.03
C PRO A 89 -1.66 -4.11 7.80
N ARG A 90 -0.38 -3.80 7.74
CA ARG A 90 0.53 -4.27 6.68
C ARG A 90 1.78 -4.88 7.26
N ARG A 91 2.30 -5.91 6.59
CA ARG A 91 3.58 -6.52 6.92
C ARG A 91 4.75 -5.66 6.42
N CYS A 92 5.69 -5.32 7.29
CA CYS A 92 6.89 -4.56 6.93
C CYS A 92 7.79 -5.40 6.01
N HIS A 93 8.22 -4.83 4.89
CA HIS A 93 9.09 -5.50 3.91
C HIS A 93 10.53 -5.74 4.40
N ASN A 94 10.94 -5.17 5.54
CA ASN A 94 12.27 -5.39 6.13
C ASN A 94 12.24 -6.38 7.29
N CYS A 95 11.42 -6.14 8.32
CA CYS A 95 11.42 -6.96 9.54
C CYS A 95 10.26 -7.97 9.62
N GLY A 96 9.33 -7.96 8.66
CA GLY A 96 8.21 -8.88 8.62
C GLY A 96 7.14 -8.66 9.70
N ARG A 97 7.27 -7.66 10.58
CA ARG A 97 6.26 -7.32 11.60
C ARG A 97 5.11 -6.50 10.99
N TYR A 98 3.91 -6.65 11.55
CA TYR A 98 2.77 -5.81 11.17
C TYR A 98 2.90 -4.38 11.72
N PHE A 99 2.44 -3.42 10.94
CA PHE A 99 2.28 -2.02 11.34
C PHE A 99 1.02 -1.45 10.69
N LEU A 100 0.43 -0.42 11.32
CA LEU A 100 -0.78 0.20 10.82
C LEU A 100 -0.46 1.20 9.71
N LEU A 101 -1.08 1.05 8.54
CA LEU A 101 -1.15 2.10 7.54
C LEU A 101 -2.29 3.05 7.90
N ASN A 102 -1.96 4.32 8.04
CA ASN A 102 -2.94 5.38 8.29
C ASN A 102 -3.16 6.22 7.04
N LYS A 103 -4.42 6.62 6.80
CA LYS A 103 -4.79 7.63 5.79
C LYS A 103 -4.27 7.32 4.37
N GLY A 104 -4.25 6.05 4.01
CA GLY A 104 -3.90 5.58 2.67
C GLY A 104 -2.48 5.83 2.19
N TYR A 105 -1.54 6.15 3.08
CA TYR A 105 -0.11 6.14 2.72
C TYR A 105 0.34 4.72 2.39
N ASP A 106 0.91 4.50 1.20
CA ASP A 106 1.44 3.19 0.77
C ASP A 106 2.84 2.92 1.34
N ALA A 107 3.00 3.13 2.65
CA ALA A 107 4.26 2.84 3.32
C ALA A 107 4.55 1.32 3.27
N CYS A 108 5.79 0.95 2.95
CA CYS A 108 6.23 -0.46 2.89
C CYS A 108 7.06 -0.89 4.12
N TYR A 109 7.47 0.07 4.95
CA TYR A 109 8.36 -0.15 6.09
C TYR A 109 7.80 0.50 7.35
N CYS A 110 7.87 -0.21 8.48
CA CYS A 110 7.49 0.33 9.77
C CYS A 110 8.53 1.32 10.33
N ASN A 111 8.16 2.05 11.39
CA ASN A 111 9.08 2.95 12.10
C ASN A 111 9.84 2.27 13.26
N ASN A 112 9.64 0.97 13.50
CA ASN A 112 10.40 0.23 14.51
C ASN A 112 11.88 0.14 14.15
N VAL A 113 12.74 0.04 15.17
CA VAL A 113 14.16 -0.28 15.02
C VAL A 113 14.29 -1.59 14.23
N ALA A 114 15.17 -1.59 13.22
CA ALA A 114 15.38 -2.74 12.37
C ALA A 114 16.11 -3.86 13.13
N PRO A 115 15.86 -5.14 12.80
CA PRO A 115 16.60 -6.25 13.39
C PRO A 115 18.12 -6.06 13.23
N GLY A 116 18.88 -6.23 14.32
CA GLY A 116 20.34 -6.08 14.33
C GLY A 116 20.86 -4.64 14.40
N GLU A 117 19.98 -3.64 14.44
CA GLU A 117 20.37 -2.22 14.54
C GLU A 117 20.09 -1.69 15.96
N THR A 118 20.91 -0.73 16.42
CA THR A 118 20.73 -0.09 17.74
C THR A 118 19.84 1.15 17.70
N GLY A 119 19.69 1.79 16.52
CA GLY A 119 18.88 3.01 16.38
C GLY A 119 18.33 3.29 14.98
N LYS A 120 18.67 2.47 13.97
CA LYS A 120 18.13 2.65 12.61
C LYS A 120 16.78 1.96 12.49
N THR A 121 15.78 2.72 12.03
CA THR A 121 14.43 2.19 11.79
C THR A 121 14.36 1.42 10.48
N CYS A 122 13.38 0.52 10.34
CA CYS A 122 13.14 -0.19 9.08
C CYS A 122 12.91 0.76 7.90
N ARG A 123 12.30 1.94 8.14
CA ARG A 123 12.14 2.99 7.13
C ARG A 123 13.48 3.59 6.69
N LYS A 124 14.40 3.86 7.62
CA LYS A 124 15.76 4.33 7.29
C LYS A 124 16.57 3.28 6.53
N ILE A 125 16.49 2.02 6.95
CA ILE A 125 17.13 0.89 6.24
C ILE A 125 16.55 0.75 4.83
N GLY A 126 15.23 0.85 4.66
CA GLY A 126 14.58 0.82 3.35
C GLY A 126 15.04 1.96 2.43
N ALA A 127 15.22 3.18 2.97
CA ALA A 127 15.75 4.31 2.22
C ALA A 127 17.22 4.08 1.81
N HIS A 128 18.07 3.61 2.73
CA HIS A 128 19.47 3.29 2.45
C HIS A 128 19.59 2.19 1.38
N LYS A 129 18.81 1.11 1.48
CA LYS A 129 18.75 0.05 0.46
C LYS A 129 18.31 0.60 -0.90
N LYS A 130 17.40 1.57 -0.93
CA LYS A 130 16.96 2.23 -2.18
C LYS A 130 18.08 3.07 -2.80
N GLU A 131 18.88 3.74 -1.98
CA GLU A 131 20.01 4.55 -2.45
C GLU A 131 21.18 3.67 -2.92
N ALA A 132 21.54 2.64 -2.15
CA ALA A 132 22.57 1.69 -2.54
C ALA A 132 22.26 0.98 -3.88
N ARG A 133 20.98 0.79 -4.23
CA ARG A 133 20.57 0.27 -5.54
C ARG A 133 20.86 1.21 -6.72
N LYS A 134 21.26 2.46 -6.45
CA LYS A 134 21.70 3.41 -7.48
C LYS A 134 23.22 3.46 -7.60
N GLU A 135 23.96 3.00 -6.58
CA GLU A 135 25.42 2.96 -6.62
C GLU A 135 25.88 2.08 -7.79
N GLY A 136 26.90 2.54 -8.52
CA GLY A 136 27.42 1.86 -9.71
C GLY A 136 26.58 2.00 -10.98
N LYS A 137 25.44 2.70 -10.96
CA LYS A 137 24.69 3.01 -12.18
C LYS A 137 25.27 4.21 -12.91
N THR A 138 25.34 4.10 -14.24
CA THR A 138 25.67 5.22 -15.13
C THR A 138 24.58 6.30 -15.05
N PRO A 139 24.89 7.59 -15.32
CA PRO A 139 23.89 8.64 -15.42
C PRO A 139 22.76 8.28 -16.40
N ALA A 140 23.12 7.75 -17.59
CA ALA A 140 22.17 7.28 -18.58
C ALA A 140 21.19 6.21 -18.05
N ARG A 141 21.69 5.25 -17.26
CA ARG A 141 20.84 4.21 -16.65
C ARG A 141 19.89 4.80 -15.60
N LEU A 142 20.35 5.77 -14.80
CA LEU A 142 19.51 6.44 -13.81
C LEU A 142 18.36 7.21 -14.46
N GLU A 143 18.63 7.91 -15.55
CA GLU A 143 17.59 8.62 -16.30
C GLU A 143 16.61 7.66 -16.98
N TYR A 144 17.11 6.57 -17.57
CA TYR A 144 16.26 5.52 -18.16
C TYR A 144 15.31 4.91 -17.12
N ASP A 145 15.81 4.59 -15.93
CA ASP A 145 14.99 4.02 -14.85
C ASP A 145 13.81 4.96 -14.48
N LYS A 146 13.99 6.29 -14.55
CA LYS A 146 12.90 7.25 -14.29
C LYS A 146 11.83 7.20 -15.38
N VAL A 147 12.23 7.24 -16.65
CA VAL A 147 11.30 7.18 -17.79
C VAL A 147 10.56 5.85 -17.81
N TYR A 148 11.28 4.73 -17.65
CA TYR A 148 10.68 3.41 -17.59
C TYR A 148 9.61 3.32 -16.50
N ASN A 149 9.89 3.83 -15.29
CA ASN A 149 8.91 3.83 -14.20
C ASN A 149 7.70 4.75 -14.47
N ARG A 150 7.89 5.88 -15.15
CA ARG A 150 6.81 6.79 -15.59
C ARG A 150 5.89 6.09 -16.58
N LEU A 151 6.47 5.50 -17.63
CA LEU A 151 5.75 4.70 -18.61
C LEU A 151 5.01 3.54 -17.92
N LYS A 152 5.66 2.86 -16.96
CA LYS A 152 5.09 1.67 -16.29
C LYS A 152 3.84 2.06 -15.51
N THR A 153 3.90 3.21 -14.85
CA THR A 153 2.78 3.79 -14.12
C THR A 153 1.64 4.19 -15.07
N ARG A 154 1.95 4.76 -16.25
CA ARG A 154 0.94 5.08 -17.27
C ARG A 154 0.24 3.82 -17.79
N ARG A 155 1.00 2.76 -18.11
CA ARG A 155 0.45 1.45 -18.52
C ARG A 155 -0.44 0.86 -17.44
N ALA A 156 0.02 0.83 -16.18
CA ALA A 156 -0.76 0.30 -15.06
C ALA A 156 -2.08 1.07 -14.82
N ARG A 157 -2.16 2.32 -15.29
CA ARG A 157 -3.37 3.16 -15.24
C ARG A 157 -4.23 3.08 -16.51
N GLY A 158 -3.90 2.20 -17.45
CA GLY A 158 -4.60 2.07 -18.73
C GLY A 158 -4.43 3.27 -19.67
N LYS A 159 -3.42 4.12 -19.46
CA LYS A 159 -3.15 5.32 -20.28
C LYS A 159 -2.19 5.07 -21.45
N LEU A 160 -1.76 3.83 -21.63
CA LEU A 160 -0.89 3.36 -22.70
C LEU A 160 -1.40 1.98 -23.11
N SER A 161 -1.57 1.77 -24.41
CA SER A 161 -1.77 0.44 -24.96
C SER A 161 -0.49 -0.40 -24.80
N VAL A 162 -0.59 -1.71 -25.03
CA VAL A 162 0.57 -2.60 -24.98
C VAL A 162 1.60 -2.21 -26.05
N ASP A 163 1.15 -1.85 -27.24
CA ASP A 163 2.01 -1.49 -28.37
C ASP A 163 2.69 -0.13 -28.15
N GLU A 164 1.95 0.87 -27.68
CA GLU A 164 2.52 2.18 -27.31
C GLU A 164 3.56 2.04 -26.21
N TRP A 165 3.29 1.18 -25.21
CA TRP A 165 4.24 0.86 -24.16
C TRP A 165 5.52 0.22 -24.71
N ASN A 166 5.37 -0.79 -25.57
CA ASN A 166 6.52 -1.51 -26.14
C ASN A 166 7.38 -0.56 -26.99
N ALA A 167 6.75 0.25 -27.85
CA ALA A 167 7.44 1.24 -28.68
C ALA A 167 8.18 2.28 -27.83
N ALA A 168 7.53 2.85 -26.81
CA ALA A 168 8.14 3.84 -25.95
C ALA A 168 9.31 3.26 -25.13
N VAL A 169 9.20 2.03 -24.64
CA VAL A 169 10.28 1.35 -23.90
C VAL A 169 11.46 1.04 -24.81
N ALA A 170 11.22 0.59 -26.05
CA ALA A 170 12.26 0.33 -27.04
C ALA A 170 13.03 1.61 -27.39
N LEU A 171 12.31 2.70 -27.66
CA LEU A 171 12.92 4.01 -27.96
C LEU A 171 13.75 4.52 -26.78
N ALA A 172 13.24 4.42 -25.55
CA ALA A 172 13.99 4.81 -24.36
C ALA A 172 15.28 3.98 -24.20
N LEU A 173 15.23 2.67 -24.49
CA LEU A 173 16.41 1.82 -24.40
C LEU A 173 17.47 2.22 -25.43
N GLU A 174 17.05 2.52 -26.67
CA GLU A 174 17.95 2.96 -27.74
C GLU A 174 18.71 4.24 -27.36
N TYR A 175 18.03 5.24 -26.79
CA TYR A 175 18.69 6.48 -26.36
C TYR A 175 19.62 6.26 -25.17
N LYS A 176 19.26 5.38 -24.22
CA LYS A 176 20.16 4.98 -23.15
C LYS A 176 21.44 4.34 -23.72
N ASP A 177 21.33 3.43 -24.68
CA ASP A 177 22.48 2.78 -25.32
C ASP A 177 23.34 3.77 -26.12
N LYS A 178 22.73 4.75 -26.79
CA LYS A 178 23.45 5.85 -27.47
C LYS A 178 24.26 6.71 -26.49
N ALA A 179 23.68 7.05 -25.33
CA ALA A 179 24.39 7.81 -24.30
C ALA A 179 25.53 6.99 -23.68
N GLU A 180 25.31 5.70 -23.39
CA GLU A 180 26.35 4.80 -22.88
C GLU A 180 27.49 4.61 -23.89
N ALA A 181 27.20 4.67 -25.19
CA ALA A 181 28.20 4.66 -26.26
C ALA A 181 28.86 6.03 -26.52
N GLY A 182 28.52 7.07 -25.74
CA GLY A 182 29.06 8.43 -25.91
C GLY A 182 28.58 9.17 -27.17
N LYS A 183 27.53 8.67 -27.84
CA LYS A 183 26.98 9.28 -29.07
C LYS A 183 26.10 10.50 -28.80
N ILE A 184 25.57 10.61 -27.58
CA ILE A 184 24.85 11.77 -27.07
C ILE A 184 25.31 12.03 -25.64
N SER A 185 25.25 13.28 -25.22
CA SER A 185 25.54 13.70 -23.85
C SER A 185 24.42 13.31 -22.88
N ASP A 186 24.74 13.25 -21.59
CA ASP A 186 23.75 13.01 -20.53
C ASP A 186 22.68 14.13 -20.48
N SER A 187 23.05 15.37 -20.81
CA SER A 187 22.11 16.49 -20.92
C SER A 187 21.12 16.30 -22.07
N GLU A 188 21.60 15.91 -23.25
CA GLU A 188 20.73 15.64 -24.41
C GLU A 188 19.78 14.48 -24.13
N LEU A 189 20.28 13.40 -23.51
CA LEU A 189 19.44 12.27 -23.10
C LEU A 189 18.29 12.73 -22.19
N LYS A 190 18.59 13.56 -21.20
CA LYS A 190 17.59 14.08 -20.26
C LYS A 190 16.53 14.93 -20.96
N GLU A 191 16.92 15.81 -21.88
CA GLU A 191 15.97 16.60 -22.66
C GLU A 191 15.05 15.75 -23.56
N ILE A 192 15.59 14.70 -24.17
CA ILE A 192 14.80 13.73 -24.95
C ILE A 192 13.77 13.05 -24.04
N TYR A 193 14.21 12.58 -22.87
CA TYR A 193 13.36 11.91 -21.90
C TYR A 193 12.31 12.80 -21.23
N ASP A 194 12.57 14.09 -21.08
CA ASP A 194 11.58 15.03 -20.55
C ASP A 194 10.42 15.27 -21.54
N LYS A 195 10.64 15.02 -22.83
CA LYS A 195 9.62 15.10 -23.90
C LYS A 195 8.84 13.78 -24.11
N MET A 196 9.21 12.69 -23.45
CA MET A 196 8.54 11.38 -23.48
C MET A 196 7.52 11.19 -22.34
#